data_AF-A0A2X1QHJ8-F1
#
_entry.id   AF-A0A2X1QHJ8-F1
#
_cell.length_a   1.000
_cell.length_b   1.000
_cell.length_c   1.000
_cell.angle_alpha   90.00
_cell.angle_beta   90.00
_cell.angle_gamma   90.00
#
_symmetry.space_group_name_H-M   'P 1'
#
loop_
_entity.id
_entity.type
_entity.pdbx_description
1 polymer ?
#
loop_
_entity_poly.entity_id
_entity_poly.type
_entity_poly.pdbx_seq_one_letter_code
_entity_poly.pdbx_strand_id
1 'polypeptide(L)'
;MRTLQYLLGTLFTLGAPAALAADSTIAISGYVRDNACAVAGEGFYCRFTDNAAKQFYAVGATTPPVPFRIVLSPCGTSVTAVKVGFTGVADSVKPAC
;
A
#
# COMPACT_ATOMS: atom_id res chain seq x y z
N MET A 1 58.52 -51.62 -4.06
CA MET A 1 57.04 -51.75 -4.12
C MET A 1 56.30 -50.48 -3.71
N ARG A 2 56.73 -49.74 -2.69
CA ARG A 2 56.07 -48.49 -2.24
C ARG A 2 55.98 -47.37 -3.29
N THR A 3 57.03 -47.16 -4.08
CA THR A 3 57.07 -46.11 -5.13
C THR A 3 56.02 -46.28 -6.23
N LEU A 4 55.72 -47.52 -6.63
CA LEU A 4 54.69 -47.81 -7.61
C LEU A 4 53.27 -47.55 -7.05
N GLN A 5 53.06 -47.79 -5.75
CA GLN A 5 51.80 -47.51 -5.05
C GLN A 5 51.54 -46.01 -4.94
N TYR A 6 52.59 -45.20 -4.70
CA TYR A 6 52.47 -43.73 -4.74
C TYR A 6 52.14 -43.22 -6.15
N LEU A 7 52.78 -43.77 -7.18
CA LEU A 7 52.51 -43.43 -8.58
C LEU A 7 51.07 -43.76 -9.01
N LEU A 8 50.56 -44.93 -8.63
CA LEU A 8 49.16 -45.30 -8.89
C LEU A 8 48.18 -44.40 -8.14
N GLY A 9 48.48 -44.05 -6.88
CA GLY A 9 47.66 -43.14 -6.09
C GLY A 9 47.57 -41.74 -6.69
N THR A 10 48.69 -41.20 -7.19
CA THR A 10 48.70 -39.90 -7.88
C THR A 10 47.95 -39.93 -9.21
N LEU A 11 48.03 -41.05 -9.95
CA LEU A 11 47.31 -41.20 -11.23
C LEU A 11 45.79 -41.29 -11.00
N PHE A 12 45.36 -41.93 -9.90
CA PHE A 12 43.95 -42.03 -9.53
C PHE A 12 43.35 -40.68 -9.11
N THR A 13 44.10 -39.84 -8.39
CA THR A 13 43.64 -38.48 -8.04
C THR A 13 43.56 -37.54 -9.23
N LEU A 14 44.36 -37.78 -10.28
CA LEU A 14 44.35 -36.98 -11.51
C LEU A 14 43.14 -37.27 -12.41
N GLY A 15 42.48 -38.43 -12.22
CA GLY A 15 41.28 -38.83 -12.96
C GLY A 15 39.97 -38.40 -12.31
N ALA A 16 40.01 -37.62 -11.22
CA ALA A 16 38.79 -37.17 -10.55
C ALA A 16 38.00 -36.21 -11.47
N PRO A 17 36.74 -36.51 -11.82
CA PRO A 17 35.93 -35.61 -12.63
C PRO A 17 35.68 -34.30 -11.88
N ALA A 18 35.79 -33.17 -12.57
CA ALA A 18 35.46 -31.88 -12.02
C ALA A 18 33.98 -31.86 -11.57
N ALA A 19 33.74 -31.55 -10.30
CA ALA A 19 32.39 -31.36 -9.78
C ALA A 19 31.80 -30.08 -10.40
N LEU A 20 30.88 -30.24 -11.34
CA LEU A 20 30.14 -29.13 -11.92
C LEU A 20 28.98 -28.77 -10.98
N ALA A 21 29.08 -27.61 -10.32
CA ALA A 21 27.95 -27.01 -9.63
C ALA A 21 27.02 -26.38 -10.68
N ALA A 22 25.76 -26.82 -10.71
CA ALA A 22 24.74 -26.20 -11.53
C ALA A 22 24.05 -25.10 -10.72
N ASP A 23 24.50 -23.86 -10.89
CA ASP A 23 23.86 -22.71 -10.24
C ASP A 23 22.60 -22.31 -11.02
N SER A 24 21.44 -22.43 -10.39
CA SER A 24 20.17 -21.98 -10.93
C SER A 24 19.94 -20.52 -10.56
N THR A 25 19.92 -19.64 -11.56
CA THR A 25 19.59 -18.23 -11.38
C THR A 25 18.15 -17.98 -11.79
N ILE A 26 17.31 -17.50 -10.86
CA ILE A 26 15.93 -17.08 -11.15
C ILE A 26 15.95 -15.56 -11.34
N ALA A 27 15.64 -15.11 -12.56
CA ALA A 27 15.45 -13.69 -12.86
C ALA A 27 13.97 -13.33 -12.68
N ILE A 28 13.67 -12.54 -11.64
CA ILE A 28 12.34 -11.98 -11.44
C ILE A 28 12.32 -10.58 -12.03
N SER A 29 11.53 -10.38 -13.08
CA SER A 29 11.30 -9.07 -13.69
C SER A 29 9.84 -8.65 -13.51
N GLY A 30 9.63 -7.38 -13.21
CA GLY A 30 8.29 -6.82 -13.08
C GLY A 30 8.35 -5.36 -12.68
N TYR A 31 7.19 -4.71 -12.69
CA TYR A 31 7.05 -3.33 -12.28
C TYR A 31 6.25 -3.25 -11.00
N VAL A 32 6.77 -2.56 -9.99
CA VAL A 32 5.96 -2.15 -8.84
C VAL A 32 5.13 -0.94 -9.27
N ARG A 33 3.82 -1.01 -9.03
CA ARG A 33 2.86 0.05 -9.31
C ARG A 33 2.05 0.31 -8.06
N ASP A 34 1.88 1.58 -7.71
CA ASP A 34 0.93 1.98 -6.69
C ASP A 34 -0.48 1.67 -7.18
N ASN A 35 -1.25 0.98 -6.36
CA ASN A 35 -2.61 0.54 -6.67
C ASN A 35 -3.59 1.29 -5.77
N ALA A 36 -3.66 2.60 -5.97
CA ALA A 36 -4.49 3.50 -5.19
C ALA A 36 -5.49 4.24 -6.08
N CYS A 37 -6.38 4.99 -5.45
CA CYS A 37 -7.23 5.96 -6.12
C CYS A 37 -6.69 7.37 -5.90
N ALA A 38 -6.70 8.21 -6.92
CA ALA A 38 -6.51 9.63 -6.77
C ALA A 38 -7.83 10.31 -6.38
N VAL A 39 -7.76 11.37 -5.57
CA VAL A 39 -8.91 12.23 -5.29
C VAL A 39 -9.07 13.21 -6.44
N ALA A 40 -10.19 13.11 -7.16
CA ALA A 40 -10.50 13.99 -8.28
C ALA A 40 -11.31 15.20 -7.78
N GLY A 41 -10.76 16.39 -7.98
CA GLY A 41 -11.40 17.67 -7.68
C GLY A 41 -10.49 18.63 -6.91
N GLU A 42 -10.66 19.93 -7.13
CA GLU A 42 -9.95 20.98 -6.41
C GLU A 42 -10.92 21.69 -5.45
N GLY A 43 -10.61 21.67 -4.15
CA GLY A 43 -11.33 22.45 -3.13
C GLY A 43 -12.67 21.87 -2.67
N PHE A 44 -12.65 21.04 -1.63
CA PHE A 44 -13.86 20.54 -0.94
C PHE A 44 -14.44 21.59 0.03
N TYR A 45 -14.98 22.68 -0.48
CA TYR A 45 -15.67 23.67 0.35
C TYR A 45 -17.16 23.34 0.44
N CYS A 46 -17.61 22.89 1.61
CA CYS A 46 -19.04 22.74 1.90
C CYS A 46 -19.57 24.05 2.47
N ARG A 47 -20.36 24.79 1.68
CA ARG A 47 -21.02 26.01 2.17
C ARG A 47 -22.33 25.63 2.84
N PHE A 48 -22.44 25.93 4.13
CA PHE A 48 -23.71 25.95 4.83
C PHE A 48 -24.51 27.19 4.43
N THR A 49 -25.84 27.08 4.45
CA THR A 49 -26.73 28.23 4.23
C THR A 49 -26.80 29.08 5.50
N ASP A 50 -27.26 30.33 5.35
CA ASP A 50 -27.59 31.16 6.50
C ASP A 50 -28.80 30.57 7.22
N ASN A 51 -28.68 30.39 8.55
CA ASN A 51 -29.73 29.88 9.40
C ASN A 51 -30.00 30.90 10.52
N ALA A 52 -31.27 31.15 10.83
CA ALA A 52 -31.64 32.09 11.88
C ALA A 52 -31.32 31.49 13.26
N ALA A 53 -30.68 32.27 14.14
CA ALA A 53 -30.29 31.81 15.48
C ALA A 53 -31.46 31.22 16.29
N LYS A 54 -32.68 31.74 16.10
CA LYS A 54 -33.90 31.24 16.74
C LYS A 54 -34.25 29.79 16.38
N GLN A 55 -33.73 29.27 15.27
CA GLN A 55 -33.95 27.88 14.84
C GLN A 55 -33.20 26.88 15.74
N PHE A 56 -32.14 27.33 16.44
CA PHE A 56 -31.37 26.51 17.37
C PHE A 56 -31.84 26.74 18.82
N TYR A 57 -33.09 26.39 19.09
CA TYR A 57 -33.75 26.65 20.38
C TYR A 57 -33.38 25.66 21.50
N ALA A 58 -32.66 24.59 21.18
CA ALA A 58 -32.25 23.56 22.13
C ALA A 58 -30.93 22.92 21.73
N VAL A 59 -30.22 22.35 22.72
CA VAL A 59 -29.01 21.55 22.49
C VAL A 59 -29.37 20.36 21.59
N GLY A 60 -28.57 20.17 20.54
CA GLY A 60 -28.80 19.12 19.55
C GLY A 60 -29.70 19.52 18.37
N ALA A 61 -30.20 20.76 18.31
CA ALA A 61 -30.83 21.28 17.10
C ALA A 61 -29.83 21.28 15.92
N THR A 62 -30.30 20.85 14.74
CA THR A 62 -29.47 20.68 13.54
C THR A 62 -29.98 21.50 12.36
N THR A 63 -29.09 21.80 11.41
CA THR A 63 -29.46 22.39 10.12
C THR A 63 -29.86 21.31 9.11
N PRO A 64 -30.52 21.68 8.00
CA PRO A 64 -30.67 20.80 6.86
C PRO A 64 -29.32 20.21 6.39
N PRO A 65 -29.29 18.95 5.93
CA PRO A 65 -28.07 18.33 5.42
C PRO A 65 -27.53 19.03 4.17
N VAL A 66 -26.22 19.26 4.11
CA VAL A 66 -25.53 19.75 2.92
C VAL A 66 -24.84 18.57 2.22
N PRO A 67 -25.28 18.17 1.01
CA PRO A 67 -24.68 17.05 0.30
C PRO A 67 -23.31 17.44 -0.26
N PHE A 68 -22.35 16.53 -0.17
CA PHE A 68 -21.05 16.62 -0.83
C PHE A 68 -20.63 15.25 -1.38
N ARG A 69 -19.69 15.23 -2.31
CA ARG A 69 -19.21 14.01 -2.94
C ARG A 69 -17.69 14.00 -2.98
N ILE A 70 -17.10 12.87 -2.60
CA ILE A 70 -15.68 12.58 -2.82
C ILE A 70 -15.59 11.73 -4.09
N VAL A 71 -14.90 12.27 -5.10
CA VAL A 71 -14.71 11.58 -6.37
C VAL A 71 -13.32 10.94 -6.36
N LEU A 72 -13.27 9.64 -6.64
CA LEU A 72 -12.03 8.90 -6.72
C LEU A 72 -11.79 8.52 -8.17
N SER A 73 -10.80 9.15 -8.81
CA SER A 73 -10.45 8.91 -10.20
C SER A 73 -9.07 9.50 -10.55
N PRO A 74 -8.21 8.77 -11.25
CA PRO A 74 -8.33 7.35 -11.60
C PRO A 74 -8.08 6.44 -10.38
N CYS A 75 -8.59 5.20 -10.44
CA CYS A 75 -8.28 4.14 -9.50
C CYS A 75 -7.50 3.02 -10.20
N GLY A 76 -6.53 2.44 -9.49
CA GLY A 76 -5.84 1.23 -9.95
C GLY A 76 -6.79 0.03 -10.08
N THR A 77 -6.49 -0.87 -11.02
CA THR A 77 -7.40 -1.96 -11.42
C THR A 77 -7.59 -3.06 -10.36
N SER A 78 -6.76 -3.10 -9.33
CA SER A 78 -6.91 -4.08 -8.24
C SER A 78 -7.36 -3.46 -6.92
N VAL A 79 -7.80 -2.20 -6.93
CA VAL A 79 -8.54 -1.60 -5.81
C VAL A 79 -9.92 -2.24 -5.73
N THR A 80 -10.24 -2.85 -4.58
CA THR A 80 -11.55 -3.48 -4.32
C THR A 80 -12.41 -2.69 -3.34
N ALA A 81 -11.80 -1.83 -2.53
CA ALA A 81 -12.49 -1.04 -1.53
C ALA A 81 -11.70 0.23 -1.19
N VAL A 82 -12.40 1.26 -0.70
CA VAL A 82 -11.81 2.50 -0.18
C VAL A 82 -12.43 2.83 1.16
N LYS A 83 -11.59 3.23 2.12
CA LYS A 83 -11.99 3.74 3.43
C LYS A 83 -11.73 5.24 3.50
N VAL A 84 -12.73 6.01 3.93
CA VAL A 84 -12.60 7.44 4.16
C VAL A 84 -12.56 7.71 5.66
N GLY A 85 -11.62 8.55 6.08
CA GLY A 85 -11.53 9.07 7.45
C GLY A 85 -11.65 10.58 7.45
N PHE A 86 -12.29 11.14 8.48
CA PHE A 86 -12.38 12.57 8.70
C PHE A 86 -11.50 12.93 9.90
N THR A 87 -10.71 13.99 9.76
CA THR A 87 -9.88 14.53 10.84
C THR A 87 -10.08 16.03 10.90
N GLY A 88 -10.00 16.59 12.11
CA GLY A 88 -10.22 18.01 12.33
C GLY A 88 -10.13 18.35 13.82
N VAL A 89 -10.15 19.65 14.12
CA VAL A 89 -10.24 20.13 15.50
C VAL A 89 -11.64 19.83 16.01
N ALA A 90 -11.74 19.02 17.06
CA ALA A 90 -13.00 18.70 17.69
C ALA A 90 -13.57 19.91 18.44
N ASP A 91 -14.90 20.01 18.52
CA ASP A 91 -15.55 20.98 19.39
C ASP A 91 -15.24 20.67 20.86
N SER A 92 -14.93 21.70 21.63
CA SER A 92 -14.51 21.56 23.03
C SER A 92 -15.63 21.11 23.98
N VAL A 93 -16.89 21.33 23.62
CA VAL A 93 -18.07 20.99 24.43
C VAL A 93 -18.64 19.64 23.99
N LYS A 94 -18.62 19.36 22.69
CA LYS A 94 -19.08 18.11 22.11
C LYS A 94 -18.05 17.57 21.11
N PRO A 95 -16.98 16.91 21.58
CA PRO A 95 -16.04 16.26 20.69
C PRO A 95 -16.76 15.23 19.82
N ALA A 96 -16.39 15.18 18.54
CA ALA A 96 -16.84 14.11 17.65
C ALA A 96 -16.28 12.77 18.17
N CYS A 97 -17.13 11.74 18.25
CA CYS A 97 -16.69 10.37 18.56
C CYS A 97 -15.83 9.80 17.44
#